data_AF-A0A933IKE7-F1
#
_entry.id   AF-A0A933IKE7-F1
#
_cell.length_a   1.000
_cell.length_b   1.000
_cell.length_c   1.000
_cell.angle_alpha   90.00
_cell.angle_beta   90.00
_cell.angle_gamma   90.00
#
_symmetry.space_group_name_H-M   'P 1'
#
loop_
_entity.id
_entity.type
_entity.pdbx_description
1 polymer ?
#
loop_
_entity_poly.entity_id
_entity_poly.type
_entity_poly.pdbx_seq_one_letter_code
_entity_poly.pdbx_strand_id
1 'polypeptide(L)'
;MKAYLDIETCASGEVTVVGIYRQDRGFRQLVGGEITDVAVWEALDGVETLCTYNGDRFDLPILERQTRLELRSRFRSLDLLRECRRVGLKGGLKRMEESNVR
;
A
#
# COMPACT_ATOMS: atom_id res chain seq x y z
N MET A 1 8.01 -12.76 1.54
CA MET A 1 6.53 -12.76 1.40
C MET A 1 6.01 -11.46 0.77
N LYS A 2 4.79 -11.43 0.19
CA LYS A 2 4.12 -10.21 -0.29
C LYS A 2 3.09 -9.69 0.73
N ALA A 3 2.96 -8.38 0.85
CA ALA A 3 1.81 -7.72 1.47
C ALA A 3 1.19 -6.73 0.49
N TYR A 4 -0.14 -6.61 0.51
CA TYR A 4 -0.90 -5.66 -0.28
C TYR A 4 -1.26 -4.50 0.64
N LEU A 5 -0.81 -3.31 0.28
CA LEU A 5 -0.92 -2.11 1.11
C LEU A 5 -1.65 -1.02 0.33
N ASP A 6 -2.58 -0.37 0.99
CA ASP A 6 -3.33 0.78 0.50
C ASP A 6 -3.58 1.73 1.67
N ILE A 7 -3.65 3.04 1.39
CA ILE A 7 -3.94 4.04 2.41
C ILE A 7 -5.11 4.93 2.02
N GLU A 8 -5.82 5.42 3.04
CA GLU A 8 -6.75 6.54 2.88
C GLU A 8 -6.17 7.78 3.53
N THR A 9 -6.44 8.94 2.93
CA THR A 9 -6.01 10.23 3.45
C THR A 9 -7.18 11.19 3.59
N CYS A 10 -7.09 12.12 4.54
CA CYS A 10 -8.05 13.21 4.64
C CYS A 10 -7.60 14.43 3.80
N ALA A 11 -8.42 15.47 3.76
CA ALA A 11 -8.16 16.67 2.95
C ALA A 11 -6.85 17.40 3.31
N SER A 12 -6.34 17.26 4.53
CA SER A 12 -5.04 17.81 4.95
C SER A 12 -3.84 16.94 4.54
N GLY A 13 -4.08 15.77 3.94
CA GLY A 13 -3.04 14.83 3.51
C GLY A 13 -2.47 13.95 4.63
N GLU A 14 -3.13 13.90 5.79
CA GLU A 14 -2.85 12.93 6.85
C GLU A 14 -3.44 11.57 6.49
N VAL A 15 -2.71 10.49 6.78
CA VAL A 15 -3.19 9.11 6.64
C VAL A 15 -4.18 8.82 7.74
N THR A 16 -5.41 8.46 7.36
CA THR A 16 -6.49 8.12 8.28
C THR A 16 -6.67 6.62 8.43
N VAL A 17 -6.32 5.84 7.41
CA VAL A 17 -6.40 4.39 7.39
C VAL A 17 -5.21 3.81 6.66
N VAL A 18 -4.63 2.72 7.20
CA VAL A 18 -3.70 1.84 6.48
C VAL A 18 -4.32 0.45 6.41
N GLY A 19 -4.59 -0.04 5.21
CA GLY A 19 -5.03 -1.41 4.96
C GLY A 19 -3.85 -2.29 4.55
N ILE A 20 -3.68 -3.43 5.21
CA ILE A 20 -2.60 -4.38 4.92
C ILE A 20 -3.19 -5.79 4.82
N TYR A 21 -3.12 -6.39 3.64
CA TYR A 21 -3.45 -7.80 3.46
C TYR A 21 -2.19 -8.65 3.26
N ARG A 22 -2.11 -9.75 4.00
CA ARG A 22 -1.09 -10.79 3.85
C ARG A 22 -1.75 -12.15 3.77
N GLN A 23 -1.14 -13.06 3.01
CA GLN A 23 -1.68 -14.43 2.89
C GLN A 23 -1.57 -15.23 4.20
N ASP A 24 -0.56 -14.98 5.03
CA ASP A 24 -0.30 -15.73 6.26
C ASP A 24 -1.05 -15.19 7.49
N ARG A 25 -1.40 -13.91 7.51
CA ARG A 25 -2.05 -13.24 8.65
C ARG A 25 -3.43 -12.65 8.32
N GLY A 26 -3.85 -12.70 7.05
CA GLY A 26 -5.09 -12.10 6.60
C GLY A 26 -5.02 -10.57 6.49
N PHE A 27 -6.19 -9.93 6.60
CA PHE A 27 -6.33 -8.48 6.53
C PHE A 27 -6.17 -7.85 7.92
N ARG A 28 -5.37 -6.78 8.00
CA ARG A 28 -5.23 -5.90 9.15
C ARG A 28 -5.47 -4.46 8.71
N GLN A 29 -6.21 -3.72 9.51
CA GLN A 29 -6.45 -2.29 9.32
C GLN A 29 -5.89 -1.54 10.53
N LEU A 30 -5.24 -0.40 10.29
CA LEU A 30 -4.83 0.56 11.32
C LEU A 30 -5.58 1.86 11.08
N VAL A 31 -6.24 2.42 12.10
CA VAL A 31 -7.08 3.61 11.96
C VAL A 31 -6.61 4.73 12.91
N GLY A 32 -6.45 5.94 12.36
CA GLY A 32 -6.11 7.14 13.13
C GLY A 32 -4.88 6.94 14.03
N GLY A 33 -5.07 7.03 15.35
CA GLY A 33 -3.99 6.93 16.33
C GLY A 33 -3.28 5.57 16.40
N GLU A 34 -3.82 4.53 15.77
CA GLU A 34 -3.15 3.22 15.65
C GLU A 34 -2.03 3.22 14.60
N ILE A 35 -2.00 4.23 13.72
CA ILE A 35 -1.03 4.36 12.63
C ILE A 35 0.28 4.88 13.21
N THR A 36 1.02 3.96 13.84
CA THR A 36 2.34 4.19 14.40
C THR A 36 3.41 3.46 13.58
N ASP A 37 4.65 3.90 13.69
CA ASP A 37 5.82 3.20 13.14
C ASP A 37 5.88 1.74 13.60
N VAL A 38 5.68 1.50 14.89
CA VAL A 38 5.68 0.15 15.48
C VAL A 38 4.56 -0.71 14.89
N ALA A 39 3.32 -0.22 14.89
CA ALA A 39 2.19 -1.01 14.42
C ALA A 39 2.29 -1.35 12.93
N VAL A 40 2.76 -0.40 12.11
CA VAL A 40 3.01 -0.63 10.67
C VAL A 40 4.17 -1.62 10.49
N TRP A 41 5.26 -1.48 11.24
CA TRP A 41 6.40 -2.40 11.16
C TRP A 41 6.01 -3.83 11.54
N GLU A 42 5.29 -4.01 12.66
CA GLU A 42 4.78 -5.32 13.08
C GLU A 42 3.83 -5.95 12.06
N ALA A 43 2.98 -5.14 11.43
CA ALA A 43 2.10 -5.60 10.37
C ALA A 43 2.88 -6.09 9.13
N LEU A 44 4.05 -5.51 8.88
CA LEU A 44 4.93 -5.83 7.75
C LEU A 44 6.07 -6.80 8.10
N ASP A 45 6.14 -7.30 9.33
CA ASP A 45 7.20 -8.23 9.74
C ASP A 45 7.19 -9.52 8.90
N GLY A 46 8.35 -9.90 8.37
CA GLY A 46 8.52 -11.01 7.42
C GLY A 46 8.09 -10.71 5.97
N VAL A 47 7.61 -9.51 5.67
CA VAL A 47 7.29 -9.07 4.30
C VAL A 47 8.58 -8.68 3.58
N GLU A 48 8.68 -9.02 2.30
CA GLU A 48 9.81 -8.64 1.44
C GLU A 48 9.38 -7.76 0.26
N THR A 49 8.08 -7.77 -0.08
CA THR A 49 7.55 -7.09 -1.25
C THR A 49 6.22 -6.43 -0.90
N LEU A 50 6.15 -5.12 -1.12
CA LEU A 50 4.91 -4.34 -0.99
C LEU A 50 4.25 -4.26 -2.35
N CYS A 51 3.01 -4.71 -2.42
CA CYS A 51 2.13 -4.60 -3.56
C CYS A 51 1.16 -3.44 -3.33
N THR A 52 1.14 -2.47 -4.24
CA THR A 52 0.29 -1.27 -4.16
C THR A 52 -0.28 -0.94 -5.54
N TYR A 53 -1.23 -0.02 -5.63
CA TYR A 53 -1.66 0.56 -6.92
C TYR A 53 -1.30 2.04 -6.94
N ASN A 54 -0.30 2.43 -7.74
CA ASN A 54 0.26 3.79 -7.73
C ASN A 54 0.92 4.21 -6.39
N GLY A 55 1.21 3.27 -5.52
CA GLY A 55 1.70 3.55 -4.17
C GLY A 55 3.14 4.02 -4.10
N ASP A 56 3.96 3.76 -5.13
CA ASP A 56 5.32 4.32 -5.17
C ASP A 56 5.32 5.85 -5.22
N ARG A 57 4.25 6.43 -5.77
CA ARG A 57 4.10 7.88 -5.96
C ARG A 57 3.15 8.52 -4.95
N PHE A 58 2.27 7.75 -4.33
CA PHE A 58 1.22 8.26 -3.44
C PHE A 58 1.33 7.64 -2.05
N ASP A 59 0.97 6.37 -1.90
CA ASP A 59 0.81 5.70 -0.61
C ASP A 59 2.08 5.68 0.24
N LEU A 60 3.17 5.14 -0.32
CA LEU A 60 4.40 4.93 0.44
C LEU A 60 5.04 6.27 0.85
N PRO A 61 5.23 7.28 -0.04
CA PRO A 61 5.78 8.56 0.38
C PRO A 61 4.97 9.29 1.46
N ILE A 62 3.63 9.16 1.43
CA ILE A 62 2.76 9.78 2.44
C ILE A 62 2.88 9.04 3.78
N LEU A 63 2.82 7.71 3.75
CA LEU A 63 2.93 6.90 4.96
C LEU A 63 4.31 7.00 5.61
N GLU A 64 5.39 7.01 4.82
CA GLU A 64 6.75 7.26 5.31
C GLU A 64 6.87 8.63 6.00
N ARG A 65 6.28 9.68 5.44
CA ARG A 65 6.31 11.02 6.05
C ARG A 65 5.63 11.05 7.42
N GLN A 66 4.50 10.35 7.56
CA GLN A 66 3.73 10.31 8.81
C GLN A 66 4.38 9.41 9.87
N THR A 67 4.87 8.24 9.47
CA THR A 67 5.41 7.21 10.38
C THR A 67 6.92 7.31 10.57
N ARG A 68 7.63 8.03 9.71
CA ARG A 68 9.11 8.09 9.64
C ARG A 68 9.78 6.74 9.33
N LEU A 69 9.02 5.76 8.84
CA LEU A 69 9.57 4.52 8.31
C LEU A 69 10.19 4.72 6.93
N GLU A 70 11.20 3.95 6.58
CA GLU A 70 11.81 3.94 5.24
C GLU A 70 11.28 2.76 4.40
N LEU A 71 9.97 2.75 4.14
CA LEU A 71 9.29 1.63 3.45
C LEU A 71 9.85 1.36 2.04
N ARG A 72 10.13 2.40 1.26
CA ARG A 72 10.60 2.30 -0.13
C ARG A 72 12.03 1.80 -0.23
N SER A 73 12.87 2.00 0.79
CA SER A 73 14.23 1.45 0.81
C SER A 73 14.27 0.03 1.37
N ARG A 74 13.32 -0.32 2.26
CA ARG A 74 13.34 -1.57 3.02
C ARG A 74 12.63 -2.74 2.34
N PHE A 75 11.67 -2.47 1.46
CA PHE A 75 10.87 -3.48 0.76
C PHE A 75 11.02 -3.35 -0.76
N ARG A 76 10.93 -4.48 -1.47
CA ARG A 76 10.79 -4.44 -2.93
C ARG A 76 9.41 -3.89 -3.28
N SER A 77 9.35 -2.97 -4.23
CA SER A 77 8.08 -2.45 -4.74
C SER A 77 7.55 -3.30 -5.89
N LEU A 78 6.27 -3.64 -5.81
CA LEU A 78 5.45 -4.12 -6.93
C LEU A 78 4.24 -3.18 -7.07
N ASP A 79 4.42 -2.10 -7.84
CA ASP A 79 3.36 -1.14 -8.14
C ASP A 79 2.54 -1.63 -9.35
N LEU A 80 1.28 -1.99 -9.10
CA LEU A 80 0.39 -2.54 -10.12
C LEU A 80 0.08 -1.56 -11.24
N LEU A 81 0.08 -0.24 -10.99
CA LEU A 81 -0.11 0.74 -12.06
C LEU A 81 1.06 0.69 -13.04
N ARG A 82 2.30 0.53 -12.55
CA ARG A 82 3.49 0.37 -13.39
C ARG A 82 3.40 -0.95 -14.19
N GLU A 83 3.03 -2.04 -13.54
CA GLU A 83 2.91 -3.34 -14.20
C GLU A 83 1.81 -3.36 -15.27
N CYS A 84 0.63 -2.80 -14.99
CA CYS A 84 -0.44 -2.64 -15.98
C CYS A 84 0.01 -1.84 -17.21
N ARG A 85 0.71 -0.72 -16.99
CA ARG A 85 1.25 0.10 -18.09
C ARG A 85 2.27 -0.67 -18.93
N ARG A 86 3.10 -1.51 -18.31
CA ARG A 86 4.10 -2.35 -19.00
C ARG A 86 3.46 -3.33 -19.99
N VAL A 87 2.26 -3.83 -19.67
CA VAL A 87 1.50 -4.74 -20.54
C VAL A 87 0.46 -4.02 -21.40
N GLY A 88 0.52 -2.68 -21.50
CA GLY A 88 -0.36 -1.88 -22.36
C GLY A 88 -1.75 -1.59 -21.80
N LEU A 89 -2.05 -1.98 -20.56
CA LEU A 89 -3.31 -1.65 -19.88
C LEU A 89 -3.29 -0.18 -19.44
N LYS A 90 -4.34 0.57 -19.81
CA LYS A 90 -4.48 2.01 -19.54
C LYS A 90 -5.74 2.27 -18.73
N GLY A 91 -5.63 3.08 -17.67
CA GLY A 91 -6.75 3.44 -16.80
C GLY A 91 -6.33 3.68 -15.36
N GLY A 92 -7.25 4.26 -14.57
CA GLY A 92 -7.14 4.26 -13.11
C GLY A 92 -7.62 2.93 -12.51
N LEU A 93 -7.48 2.77 -11.19
CA LEU A 93 -7.80 1.53 -10.47
C LEU A 93 -9.20 1.02 -10.80
N LYS A 94 -10.22 1.89 -10.71
CA LYS A 94 -11.62 1.54 -11.04
C LYS A 94 -11.80 0.83 -12.39
N ARG A 95 -11.11 1.32 -13.43
CA ARG A 95 -11.19 0.73 -14.77
C ARG A 95 -10.55 -0.67 -14.82
N MET A 96 -9.52 -0.89 -14.01
CA MET A 96 -8.88 -2.21 -13.89
C MET A 96 -9.77 -3.19 -13.11
N GLU A 97 -10.52 -2.70 -12.12
CA GLU A 97 -11.46 -3.51 -11.35
C GLU A 97 -12.67 -3.95 -12.19
N GLU A 98 -13.21 -3.06 -13.03
CA GLU A 98 -14.30 -3.38 -13.97
C GLU A 98 -13.96 -4.53 -14.93
N SER A 99 -12.68 -4.67 -15.30
CA SER A 99 -12.21 -5.73 -16.21
C SER A 99 -11.90 -7.05 -15.51
N ASN A 100 -11.90 -7.07 -14.18
CA ASN A 100 -11.74 -8.26 -13.33
C ASN A 100 -13.09 -8.89 -12.95
N VAL A 101 -14.22 -8.27 -13.32
CA VAL A 101 -15.54 -8.90 -13.26
C VAL A 101 -15.67 -9.83 -14.47
N ARG A 102 -15.31 -11.10 -14.28
CA ARG A 102 -15.75 -12.21 -15.13
C ARG A 102 -16.60 -13.16 -14.31
#